data_AF-A0A2E6JBB2-F1
#
_entry.id   AF-A0A2E6JBB2-F1
#
_cell.length_a   1.000
_cell.length_b   1.000
_cell.length_c   1.000
_cell.angle_alpha   90.00
_cell.angle_beta   90.00
_cell.angle_gamma   90.00
#
_symmetry.space_group_name_H-M   'P 1'
#
loop_
_entity.id
_entity.type
_entity.pdbx_description
1 polymer ?
#
loop_
_entity_poly.entity_id
_entity_poly.type
_entity_poly.pdbx_seq_one_letter_code
_entity_poly.pdbx_strand_id
1 'polypeptide(L)'
;MTWDAVGAIAELLGALGVILTLLYLSRQIENNSKQLEGSALVAITEYERSMLEDIFANEKLWDVIKRGNGDWDSLNEEDQSLYAVWCIKESGYWELLYRLRRQEAISEEIYSTKENYYLELYQTQGRRKWWDEHNTLLLGRDFVKQMTEKLNGNLTSSSDFEKKHAFWVKS
;
A
#
# COMPACT_ATOMS: atom_id res chain seq x y z
N MET A 1 3.32 56.76 31.33
CA MET A 1 2.52 57.28 30.19
C MET A 1 3.20 57.05 28.84
N THR A 2 4.46 57.44 28.58
CA THR A 2 5.14 57.10 27.31
C THR A 2 5.66 55.67 27.25
N TRP A 3 6.17 55.15 28.37
CA TRP A 3 6.69 53.78 28.47
C TRP A 3 5.61 52.71 28.29
N ASP A 4 4.40 52.95 28.79
CA ASP A 4 3.26 52.04 28.62
C ASP A 4 2.83 51.94 27.16
N ALA A 5 2.84 53.07 26.43
CA ALA A 5 2.54 53.10 25.00
C ALA A 5 3.60 52.38 24.16
N VAL A 6 4.88 52.53 24.51
CA VAL A 6 5.98 51.79 23.87
C VAL A 6 5.89 50.29 24.16
N GLY A 7 5.56 49.90 25.40
CA GLY A 7 5.31 48.51 25.78
C GLY A 7 4.16 47.90 24.97
N ALA A 8 3.03 48.59 24.88
CA ALA A 8 1.88 48.14 24.09
C ALA A 8 2.20 48.01 22.59
N ILE A 9 3.01 48.90 22.03
CA ILE A 9 3.48 48.78 20.63
C ILE A 9 4.42 47.58 20.47
N ALA A 10 5.33 47.35 21.40
CA ALA A 10 6.23 46.20 21.38
C ALA A 10 5.45 44.88 21.50
N GLU A 11 4.43 44.83 22.35
CA GLU A 11 3.50 43.70 22.48
C GLU A 11 2.71 43.46 21.19
N LEU A 12 2.18 44.53 20.57
CA LEU A 12 1.49 44.44 19.30
C LEU A 12 2.40 43.91 18.18
N LEU A 13 3.63 44.43 18.09
CA LEU A 13 4.61 43.96 17.10
C LEU A 13 5.04 42.51 17.35
N GLY A 14 5.22 42.12 18.62
CA GLY A 14 5.49 40.74 19.01
C GLY A 14 4.35 39.80 18.62
N ALA A 15 3.10 40.19 18.91
CA ALA A 15 1.91 39.43 18.54
C ALA A 15 1.77 39.30 17.02
N LEU A 16 2.01 40.38 16.27
CA LEU A 16 2.03 40.35 14.80
C LEU A 16 3.13 39.43 14.27
N GLY A 17 4.33 39.46 14.87
CA GLY A 17 5.41 38.54 14.54
C GLY A 17 5.00 37.08 14.70
N VAL A 18 4.39 36.72 15.83
CA VAL A 18 3.88 35.35 16.08
C VAL A 18 2.83 34.95 15.05
N ILE A 19 1.87 35.83 14.73
CA ILE A 19 0.84 35.55 13.72
C ILE A 19 1.47 35.27 12.36
N LEU A 20 2.42 36.11 11.92
CA LEU A 20 3.12 35.92 10.66
C LEU A 20 3.92 34.61 10.63
N THR A 21 4.58 34.24 11.73
CA THR A 21 5.28 32.96 11.86
C THR A 21 4.32 31.77 11.76
N LEU A 22 3.16 31.82 12.41
CA LEU A 22 2.16 30.76 12.30
C LEU A 22 1.61 30.63 10.87
N LEU A 23 1.33 31.75 10.19
CA LEU A 23 0.89 31.73 8.79
C LEU A 23 1.96 31.13 7.86
N TYR A 24 3.23 31.47 8.09
CA TYR A 24 4.34 30.89 7.35
C TYR A 24 4.46 29.38 7.60
N LEU A 25 4.38 28.94 8.86
CA LEU A 25 4.45 27.53 9.24
C LEU A 25 3.29 26.74 8.63
N SER A 26 2.07 27.26 8.65
CA SER A 26 0.92 26.62 8.00
C SER A 26 1.15 26.39 6.49
N ARG A 27 1.66 27.41 5.78
CA ARG A 27 2.01 27.27 4.36
C ARG A 27 3.17 26.30 4.14
N GLN A 28 4.16 26.31 5.03
CA GLN A 28 5.30 25.39 4.97
C GLN A 28 4.84 23.94 5.14
N ILE A 29 3.92 23.66 6.08
CA ILE A 29 3.33 22.34 6.29
C ILE A 29 2.55 21.90 5.03
N GLU A 30 1.73 22.78 4.45
CA GLU A 30 0.97 22.46 3.23
C GLU A 30 1.89 22.06 2.06
N ASN A 31 2.98 22.81 1.85
CA ASN A 31 3.95 22.50 0.80
C ASN A 31 4.68 21.18 1.07
N ASN A 32 5.04 20.90 2.32
CA ASN A 32 5.65 19.64 2.72
C ASN A 32 4.69 18.46 2.48
N SER A 33 3.40 18.61 2.78
CA SER A 33 2.39 17.59 2.50
C SER A 33 2.27 17.29 1.01
N LYS A 34 2.25 18.33 0.15
CA LYS A 34 2.22 18.16 -1.31
C LYS A 34 3.47 17.43 -1.85
N GLN A 35 4.64 17.73 -1.30
CA GLN A 35 5.89 17.05 -1.68
C GLN A 35 5.91 15.59 -1.21
N LEU A 36 5.40 15.31 -0.02
CA LEU A 36 5.25 13.95 0.51
C LEU A 36 4.32 13.12 -0.38
N GLU A 37 3.16 13.68 -0.75
CA GLU A 37 2.23 13.02 -1.67
C GLU A 37 2.86 12.73 -3.03
N GLY A 38 3.53 13.71 -3.64
CA GLY A 38 4.23 13.51 -4.91
C GLY A 38 5.31 12.41 -4.82
N SER A 39 6.07 12.36 -3.73
CA SER A 39 7.11 11.34 -3.52
C SER A 39 6.50 9.96 -3.32
N ALA A 40 5.37 9.87 -2.60
CA ALA A 40 4.64 8.63 -2.39
C ALA A 40 4.09 8.07 -3.70
N LEU A 41 3.51 8.93 -4.56
CA LEU A 41 3.01 8.54 -5.88
C LEU A 41 4.11 8.01 -6.80
N VAL A 42 5.29 8.62 -6.77
CA VAL A 42 6.46 8.14 -7.52
C VAL A 42 6.88 6.75 -7.02
N ALA A 43 6.98 6.56 -5.69
CA ALA A 43 7.37 5.27 -5.11
C ALA A 43 6.38 4.16 -5.46
N ILE A 44 5.08 4.44 -5.38
CA ILE A 44 4.00 3.52 -5.75
C ILE A 44 4.11 3.15 -7.23
N THR A 45 4.21 4.16 -8.10
CA THR A 45 4.26 3.95 -9.55
C THR A 45 5.49 3.15 -9.97
N GLU A 46 6.65 3.44 -9.37
CA GLU A 46 7.89 2.74 -9.69
C GLU A 46 7.87 1.28 -9.24
N TYR A 47 7.31 1.00 -8.06
CA TYR A 47 7.15 -0.37 -7.59
C TYR A 47 6.17 -1.16 -8.48
N GLU A 48 5.03 -0.56 -8.84
CA GLU A 48 4.05 -1.17 -9.74
C GLU A 48 4.66 -1.46 -11.11
N ARG A 49 5.40 -0.50 -11.68
CA ARG A 49 6.14 -0.68 -12.93
C ARG A 49 7.11 -1.84 -12.86
N SER A 50 7.91 -1.93 -11.79
CA SER A 50 8.86 -3.03 -11.60
C SER A 50 8.18 -4.40 -11.54
N MET A 51 7.01 -4.51 -10.87
CA MET A 51 6.26 -5.77 -10.83
C MET A 51 5.75 -6.18 -12.22
N LEU A 52 5.24 -5.23 -13.00
CA LEU A 52 4.76 -5.50 -14.35
C LEU A 52 5.90 -5.89 -15.30
N GLU A 53 7.06 -5.25 -15.17
CA GLU A 53 8.25 -5.56 -15.96
C GLU A 53 8.77 -6.98 -15.71
N ASP A 54 8.75 -7.45 -14.46
CA ASP A 54 9.12 -8.83 -14.13
C ASP A 54 8.21 -9.85 -14.83
N ILE A 55 6.89 -9.59 -14.85
CA ILE A 55 5.91 -10.45 -15.53
C ILE A 55 6.14 -10.43 -17.04
N PHE A 56 6.29 -9.24 -17.64
CA PHE A 56 6.48 -9.12 -19.09
C PHE A 56 7.80 -9.70 -19.58
N ALA A 57 8.84 -9.66 -18.75
CA ALA A 57 10.15 -10.21 -19.10
C ALA A 57 10.24 -11.73 -18.90
N ASN A 58 9.30 -12.34 -18.16
CA ASN A 58 9.41 -13.74 -17.75
C ASN A 58 8.07 -14.50 -17.91
N GLU A 59 7.92 -15.16 -19.05
CA GLU A 59 6.74 -15.98 -19.35
C GLU A 59 6.55 -17.14 -18.35
N LYS A 60 7.65 -17.76 -17.87
CA LYS A 60 7.58 -18.81 -16.84
C LYS A 60 6.99 -18.26 -15.54
N LEU A 61 7.39 -17.06 -15.13
CA LEU A 61 6.85 -16.41 -13.93
C LEU A 61 5.34 -16.20 -14.07
N TRP A 62 4.88 -15.70 -15.22
CA TRP A 62 3.45 -15.52 -15.44
C TRP A 62 2.66 -16.83 -15.38
N ASP A 63 3.17 -17.90 -16.01
CA ASP A 63 2.55 -19.23 -15.92
C ASP A 63 2.44 -19.73 -14.47
N VAL A 64 3.54 -19.64 -13.71
CA VAL A 64 3.59 -20.05 -12.30
C VAL A 64 2.61 -19.22 -11.45
N ILE A 65 2.50 -17.91 -11.69
CA ILE A 65 1.54 -17.06 -10.97
C ILE A 65 0.10 -17.51 -11.23
N LYS A 66 -0.27 -17.80 -12.49
CA LYS A 66 -1.63 -18.26 -12.82
C LYS A 66 -1.96 -19.58 -12.11
N ARG A 67 -1.08 -20.59 -12.25
CA ARG A 67 -1.26 -21.90 -11.60
C ARG A 67 -1.27 -21.78 -10.09
N GLY A 68 -0.35 -20.99 -9.54
CA GLY A 68 -0.23 -20.73 -8.11
C GLY A 68 -1.45 -20.03 -7.54
N ASN A 69 -2.06 -19.08 -8.25
CA ASN A 69 -3.32 -18.46 -7.80
C ASN A 69 -4.45 -19.49 -7.72
N GLY A 70 -4.52 -20.40 -8.70
CA GLY A 70 -5.54 -21.44 -8.73
C GLY A 70 -5.37 -22.47 -7.63
N ASP A 71 -4.20 -23.08 -7.55
CA ASP A 71 -3.93 -24.13 -6.58
C ASP A 71 -2.43 -24.22 -6.25
N TRP A 72 -2.08 -23.78 -5.05
CA TRP A 72 -0.72 -23.86 -4.50
C TRP A 72 -0.19 -25.30 -4.47
N ASP A 73 -1.04 -26.29 -4.17
CA ASP A 73 -0.61 -27.69 -4.01
C ASP A 73 -0.36 -28.38 -5.35
N SER A 74 -0.81 -27.78 -6.46
CA SER A 74 -0.53 -28.25 -7.82
C SER A 74 0.88 -27.92 -8.29
N LEU A 75 1.56 -26.98 -7.65
CA LEU A 75 2.91 -26.55 -7.99
C LEU A 75 3.97 -27.53 -7.47
N ASN A 76 5.04 -27.73 -8.23
CA ASN A 76 6.24 -28.40 -7.72
C ASN A 76 7.02 -27.47 -6.77
N GLU A 77 8.01 -28.01 -6.04
CA GLU A 77 8.77 -27.25 -5.03
C GLU A 77 9.49 -26.00 -5.60
N GLU A 78 10.01 -26.07 -6.83
CA GLU A 78 10.66 -24.93 -7.48
C GLU A 78 9.65 -23.83 -7.80
N ASP A 79 8.50 -24.20 -8.37
CA ASP A 79 7.42 -23.28 -8.72
C ASP A 79 6.77 -22.71 -7.46
N GLN A 80 6.61 -23.49 -6.38
CA GLN A 80 6.14 -22.99 -5.07
C GLN A 80 7.10 -21.93 -4.51
N SER A 81 8.41 -22.15 -4.64
CA SER A 81 9.41 -21.17 -4.20
C SER A 81 9.32 -19.88 -5.01
N LEU A 82 9.22 -19.97 -6.34
CA LEU A 82 9.07 -18.81 -7.22
C LEU A 82 7.76 -18.05 -6.94
N TYR A 83 6.66 -18.78 -6.76
CA TYR A 83 5.36 -18.22 -6.45
C TYR A 83 5.34 -17.56 -5.05
N ALA A 84 5.98 -18.16 -4.04
CA ALA A 84 6.13 -17.55 -2.72
C ALA A 84 6.89 -16.22 -2.79
N VAL A 85 8.01 -16.16 -3.53
CA VAL A 85 8.78 -14.92 -3.70
C VAL A 85 7.94 -13.85 -4.41
N TRP A 86 7.13 -14.25 -5.40
CA TRP A 86 6.16 -13.34 -6.02
C TRP A 86 5.13 -12.82 -5.01
N CYS A 87 4.52 -13.70 -4.21
CA CYS A 87 3.58 -13.31 -3.17
C CYS A 87 4.21 -12.35 -2.15
N ILE A 88 5.47 -12.57 -1.75
CA ILE A 88 6.22 -11.65 -0.89
C ILE A 88 6.39 -10.29 -1.56
N LYS A 89 6.84 -10.26 -2.83
CA LYS A 89 7.04 -8.99 -3.56
C LYS A 89 5.74 -8.21 -3.68
N GLU A 90 4.65 -8.88 -3.98
CA GLU A 90 3.35 -8.26 -4.19
C GLU A 90 2.69 -7.82 -2.87
N SER A 91 2.76 -8.63 -1.81
CA SER A 91 2.29 -8.23 -0.47
C SER A 91 3.15 -7.13 0.14
N GLY A 92 4.44 -7.05 -0.20
CA GLY A 92 5.31 -5.93 0.17
C GLY A 92 4.85 -4.61 -0.44
N TYR A 93 4.30 -4.62 -1.66
CA TYR A 93 3.68 -3.43 -2.25
C TYR A 93 2.38 -3.05 -1.53
N TRP A 94 1.56 -4.03 -1.17
CA TRP A 94 0.37 -3.77 -0.37
C TRP A 94 0.73 -3.19 1.00
N GLU A 95 1.80 -3.68 1.63
CA GLU A 95 2.33 -3.13 2.87
C GLU A 95 2.85 -1.70 2.69
N LEU A 96 3.52 -1.39 1.57
CA LEU A 96 3.93 -0.01 1.23
C LEU A 96 2.71 0.92 1.17
N LEU A 97 1.66 0.53 0.45
CA LEU A 97 0.41 1.29 0.37
C LEU A 97 -0.20 1.52 1.76
N TYR A 98 -0.24 0.46 2.58
CA TYR A 98 -0.74 0.53 3.94
C TYR A 98 0.04 1.53 4.81
N ARG A 99 1.37 1.51 4.70
CA ARG A 99 2.26 2.41 5.45
C ARG A 99 2.10 3.86 4.99
N LEU A 100 2.05 4.10 3.68
CA LEU A 100 1.85 5.43 3.11
C LEU A 100 0.48 6.00 3.48
N ARG A 101 -0.57 5.17 3.49
CA ARG A 101 -1.91 5.59 3.94
C ARG A 101 -1.93 5.98 5.41
N ARG A 102 -1.24 5.23 6.27
CA ARG A 102 -1.12 5.56 7.71
C ARG A 102 -0.33 6.84 7.98
N GLN A 103 0.51 7.24 7.05
CA GLN A 103 1.24 8.51 7.09
C GLN A 103 0.48 9.66 6.44
N GLU A 104 -0.75 9.43 5.97
CA GLU A 104 -1.55 10.40 5.21
C GLU A 104 -0.83 10.91 3.94
N ALA A 105 0.12 10.12 3.43
CA ALA A 105 0.92 10.44 2.25
C ALA A 105 0.19 10.13 0.93
N ILE A 106 -0.93 9.39 1.00
CA ILE A 106 -1.80 9.10 -0.14
C ILE A 106 -3.26 9.24 0.26
N SER A 107 -4.10 9.61 -0.71
CA SER A 107 -5.54 9.75 -0.51
C SER A 107 -6.21 8.41 -0.24
N GLU A 108 -7.37 8.45 0.41
CA GLU A 108 -8.22 7.27 0.63
C GLU A 108 -8.65 6.63 -0.68
N GLU A 109 -8.91 7.42 -1.72
CA GLU A 109 -9.30 6.94 -3.04
C GLU A 109 -8.21 6.07 -3.69
N ILE A 110 -6.95 6.53 -3.65
CA ILE A 110 -5.80 5.77 -4.17
C ILE A 110 -5.63 4.47 -3.38
N TYR A 111 -5.68 4.57 -2.05
CA TYR A 111 -5.47 3.42 -1.19
C TYR A 111 -6.57 2.36 -1.34
N SER A 112 -7.84 2.75 -1.20
CA SER A 112 -8.99 1.83 -1.22
C SER A 112 -9.12 1.08 -2.55
N THR A 113 -8.84 1.74 -3.68
CA THR A 113 -8.86 1.09 -5.00
C THR A 113 -7.85 -0.06 -5.08
N LYS A 114 -6.60 0.19 -4.65
CA LYS A 114 -5.55 -0.83 -4.66
C LYS A 114 -5.77 -1.89 -3.58
N GLU A 115 -6.28 -1.50 -2.41
CA GLU A 115 -6.62 -2.44 -1.35
C GLU A 115 -7.71 -3.41 -1.77
N ASN A 116 -8.79 -2.94 -2.44
CA ASN A 116 -9.85 -3.81 -2.93
C ASN A 116 -9.31 -4.87 -3.91
N TYR A 117 -8.40 -4.48 -4.80
CA TYR A 117 -7.71 -5.43 -5.67
C TYR A 117 -7.02 -6.55 -4.88
N TYR A 118 -6.25 -6.20 -3.85
CA TYR A 118 -5.57 -7.19 -3.01
C TYR A 118 -6.53 -8.04 -2.21
N LEU A 119 -7.55 -7.43 -1.62
CA LEU A 119 -8.57 -8.14 -0.85
C LEU A 119 -9.33 -9.16 -1.70
N GLU A 120 -9.54 -8.90 -2.98
CA GLU A 120 -10.16 -9.84 -3.93
C GLU A 120 -9.16 -10.90 -4.43
N LEU A 121 -7.96 -10.50 -4.86
CA LEU A 121 -6.94 -11.43 -5.38
C LEU A 121 -6.54 -12.48 -4.34
N TYR A 122 -6.42 -12.07 -3.07
CA TYR A 122 -6.07 -12.97 -1.96
C TYR A 122 -7.22 -13.88 -1.51
N GLN A 123 -8.38 -13.85 -2.19
CA GLN A 123 -9.43 -14.86 -2.05
C GLN A 123 -9.26 -16.05 -2.99
N THR A 124 -8.36 -15.95 -3.97
CA THR A 124 -7.99 -17.13 -4.75
C THR A 124 -7.40 -18.21 -3.84
N GLN A 125 -7.72 -19.47 -4.12
CA GLN A 125 -7.34 -20.60 -3.27
C GLN A 125 -5.84 -20.62 -2.94
N GLY A 126 -4.98 -20.43 -3.93
CA GLY A 126 -3.54 -20.48 -3.67
C GLY A 126 -2.97 -19.24 -2.97
N ARG A 127 -3.50 -18.04 -3.23
CA ARG A 127 -3.11 -16.83 -2.47
C ARG A 127 -3.56 -16.92 -1.02
N ARG A 128 -4.77 -17.43 -0.80
CA ARG A 128 -5.32 -17.63 0.54
C ARG A 128 -4.47 -18.62 1.33
N LYS A 129 -4.12 -19.75 0.71
CA LYS A 129 -3.23 -20.75 1.30
C LYS A 129 -1.85 -20.18 1.64
N TRP A 130 -1.21 -19.50 0.68
CA TRP A 130 0.08 -18.85 0.94
C TRP A 130 -0.01 -17.82 2.06
N TRP A 131 -1.07 -17.01 2.08
CA TRP A 131 -1.26 -16.04 3.15
C TRP A 131 -1.40 -16.74 4.51
N ASP A 132 -2.28 -17.72 4.64
CA ASP A 132 -2.55 -18.36 5.94
C ASP A 132 -1.34 -19.17 6.46
N GLU A 133 -0.50 -19.74 5.58
CA GLU A 133 0.59 -20.63 5.98
C GLU A 133 2.00 -19.98 5.92
N HIS A 134 2.18 -18.92 5.13
CA HIS A 134 3.51 -18.42 4.75
C HIS A 134 3.69 -16.89 4.81
N ASN A 135 2.67 -16.10 5.19
CA ASN A 135 2.72 -14.62 5.15
C ASN A 135 3.82 -13.96 5.99
N THR A 136 4.41 -14.66 6.97
CA THR A 136 5.28 -14.03 7.97
C THR A 136 6.67 -13.68 7.46
N LEU A 137 7.04 -14.15 6.26
CA LEU A 137 8.34 -13.88 5.66
C LEU A 137 8.35 -12.45 5.08
N LEU A 138 9.14 -11.57 5.73
CA LEU A 138 9.43 -10.20 5.29
C LEU A 138 8.29 -9.17 5.38
N LEU A 139 7.15 -9.52 6.00
CA LEU A 139 6.03 -8.60 6.22
C LEU A 139 5.93 -8.09 7.67
N GLY A 140 5.46 -6.86 7.83
CA GLY A 140 5.17 -6.25 9.13
C GLY A 140 4.01 -6.93 9.86
N ARG A 141 4.17 -7.24 11.15
CA ARG A 141 3.14 -7.97 11.94
C ARG A 141 1.81 -7.21 12.05
N ASP A 142 1.87 -5.89 12.15
CA ASP A 142 0.68 -5.04 12.23
C ASP A 142 -0.09 -5.03 10.92
N PHE A 143 0.63 -4.95 9.79
CA PHE A 143 0.05 -5.11 8.45
C PHE A 143 -0.60 -6.49 8.29
N VAL A 144 0.13 -7.57 8.57
CA VAL A 144 -0.38 -8.94 8.46
C VAL A 144 -1.65 -9.13 9.30
N LYS A 145 -1.65 -8.66 10.55
CA LYS A 145 -2.83 -8.73 11.42
C LYS A 145 -4.02 -8.02 10.80
N GLN A 146 -3.85 -6.77 10.39
CA GLN A 146 -4.94 -5.95 9.86
C GLN A 146 -5.49 -6.50 8.54
N MET A 147 -4.61 -6.94 7.64
CA MET A 147 -5.05 -7.50 6.36
C MET A 147 -5.70 -8.87 6.55
N THR A 148 -5.23 -9.68 7.50
CA THR A 148 -5.91 -10.94 7.85
C THR A 148 -7.33 -10.70 8.35
N GLU A 149 -7.54 -9.71 9.23
CA GLU A 149 -8.87 -9.33 9.69
C GLU A 149 -9.78 -8.90 8.52
N LYS A 150 -9.27 -8.09 7.59
CA LYS A 150 -10.01 -7.68 6.39
C LYS A 150 -10.29 -8.84 5.42
N LEU A 151 -9.31 -9.71 5.19
CA LEU A 151 -9.47 -10.88 4.33
C LEU A 151 -10.50 -11.85 4.87
N ASN A 152 -10.60 -12.01 6.19
CA ASN A 152 -11.63 -12.83 6.84
C ASN A 152 -13.02 -12.20 6.78
N GLY A 153 -13.09 -10.86 6.70
CA GLY A 153 -14.34 -10.13 6.51
C GLY A 153 -14.81 -10.05 5.05
N ASN A 154 -13.93 -10.32 4.07
CA ASN A 154 -14.29 -10.33 2.66
C ASN A 154 -15.12 -11.58 2.33
N LEU A 155 -16.30 -11.38 1.75
CA LEU A 155 -17.25 -12.45 1.43
C LEU A 155 -17.05 -13.04 0.03
N THR A 156 -16.10 -12.53 -0.75
CA THR A 156 -15.83 -13.04 -2.09
C THR A 156 -15.20 -14.43 -1.99
N SER A 157 -15.89 -15.46 -2.49
CA SER A 157 -15.34 -16.81 -2.54
C SER A 157 -14.33 -16.96 -3.67
N SER A 158 -13.39 -17.92 -3.55
CA SER A 158 -12.47 -18.27 -4.64
C SER A 158 -13.21 -18.63 -5.94
N SER A 159 -14.36 -19.31 -5.83
CA SER A 159 -15.19 -19.65 -7.00
C SER A 159 -15.76 -18.40 -7.68
N ASP A 160 -16.19 -17.41 -6.91
CA ASP A 160 -16.73 -16.17 -7.47
C ASP A 160 -15.63 -15.31 -8.10
N PHE A 161 -14.43 -15.31 -7.51
CA PHE A 161 -13.26 -14.70 -8.13
C PHE A 161 -12.97 -15.36 -9.48
N GLU A 162 -12.85 -16.68 -9.53
CA GLU A 162 -12.54 -17.41 -10.76
C GLU A 162 -13.57 -17.15 -11.88
N LYS A 163 -14.86 -17.05 -11.53
CA LYS A 163 -15.92 -16.69 -12.49
C LYS A 163 -15.75 -15.29 -13.08
N LYS A 164 -15.36 -14.32 -12.27
CA LYS A 164 -15.18 -12.91 -12.70
C LYS A 164 -13.83 -12.65 -13.38
N HIS A 165 -12.80 -13.39 -12.95
CA HIS A 165 -11.39 -13.08 -13.17
C HIS A 165 -10.60 -14.31 -13.65
N ALA A 166 -11.22 -15.13 -14.50
CA ALA A 166 -10.68 -16.41 -14.96
C ALA A 166 -9.24 -16.32 -15.52
N PHE A 167 -8.87 -15.21 -16.16
CA PHE A 167 -7.54 -15.00 -16.76
C PHE A 167 -6.39 -14.90 -15.73
N TRP A 168 -6.70 -14.70 -14.45
CA TRP A 168 -5.70 -14.70 -13.36
C TRP A 168 -5.43 -16.08 -12.77
N VAL A 169 -6.20 -17.09 -13.17
CA VAL A 169 -6.22 -18.43 -12.53
C VAL A 169 -6.09 -19.54 -13.56
N LYS A 170 -6.75 -19.42 -14.71
CA LYS A 170 -6.75 -20.45 -15.76
C LYS A 170 -5.55 -20.30 -16.66
N SER A 171 -4.78 -21.38 -16.81
CA SER A 171 -3.65 -21.47 -17.74
C SER A 171 -4.12 -21.39 -19.18
#